data_AF-A0AAN8IM22-F1
#
_entry.id   AF-A0AAN8IM22-F1
#
_cell.length_a   1.000
_cell.length_b   1.000
_cell.length_c   1.000
_cell.angle_alpha   90.00
_cell.angle_beta   90.00
_cell.angle_gamma   90.00
#
_symmetry.space_group_name_H-M   'P 1'
#
loop_
_entity.id
_entity.type
_entity.pdbx_description
1 polymer ?
#
loop_
_entity_poly.entity_id
_entity_poly.type
_entity_poly.pdbx_seq_one_letter_code
_entity_poly.pdbx_strand_id
1 'polypeptide(L)'
;MQNILKLSKEIFSASSLQCRVDDPLSCSQAKHEVCVFANGQYRCECPTGVNRLADGRCLSVDECARPSLNNCHKDANCIDKQEGYTCQCKPGFADISTDRVNKPGRICRKTSNECSQKQTYGVDCDPNAACVDTPEGFQCVCQPGFADVSSSVSKMPGRKKRSHVIKIAF
;
A
#
# COMPACT_ATOMS: atom_id res chain seq x y z
N MET A 1 -52.35 36.84 18.69
CA MET A 1 -51.64 36.19 17.56
C MET A 1 -50.35 36.98 17.31
N GLN A 2 -49.19 36.29 17.38
CA GLN A 2 -47.88 36.46 16.68
C GLN A 2 -47.39 37.90 16.36
N ASN A 3 -46.12 38.34 16.49
CA ASN A 3 -44.77 37.76 16.32
C ASN A 3 -43.76 38.82 16.87
N ILE A 4 -42.71 38.49 17.64
CA ILE A 4 -41.35 38.04 17.23
C ILE A 4 -40.64 39.05 16.30
N LEU A 5 -39.37 39.48 16.39
CA LEU A 5 -38.22 39.32 17.30
C LEU A 5 -37.07 40.05 16.57
N LYS A 6 -36.47 41.10 17.14
CA LYS A 6 -35.18 41.66 16.65
C LYS A 6 -34.42 42.28 17.82
N LEU A 7 -33.83 41.41 18.64
CA LEU A 7 -32.68 41.77 19.47
C LEU A 7 -31.44 41.27 18.74
N SER A 8 -30.81 42.19 18.02
CA SER A 8 -29.53 42.00 17.37
C SER A 8 -28.40 42.39 18.32
N LYS A 9 -27.41 41.51 18.40
CA LYS A 9 -26.00 41.78 18.73
C LYS A 9 -25.70 42.26 20.15
N GLU A 10 -25.22 41.33 20.97
CA GLU A 10 -24.09 41.54 21.88
C GLU A 10 -23.44 40.16 22.14
N ILE A 11 -22.15 40.03 21.75
CA ILE A 11 -21.14 39.11 22.32
C ILE A 11 -21.25 37.60 21.99
N PHE A 12 -20.64 37.18 20.86
CA PHE A 12 -20.05 35.83 20.75
C PHE A 12 -18.53 35.96 20.75
N SER A 13 -17.99 36.00 21.96
CA SER A 13 -16.56 35.91 22.25
C SER A 13 -16.01 34.56 21.80
N ALA A 14 -14.82 34.56 21.23
CA ALA A 14 -14.05 33.39 20.80
C ALA A 14 -13.54 32.56 21.98
N SER A 15 -14.43 31.99 22.80
CA SER A 15 -14.06 31.16 23.95
C SER A 15 -15.19 30.20 24.36
N SER A 16 -15.42 29.15 23.57
CA SER A 16 -15.80 27.79 24.02
C SER A 16 -16.33 27.00 22.82
N LEU A 17 -15.45 26.36 22.04
CA LEU A 17 -15.85 25.30 21.12
C LEU A 17 -16.30 24.08 21.95
N GLN A 18 -17.55 24.12 22.41
CA GLN A 18 -18.26 22.95 22.92
C GLN A 18 -18.59 22.10 21.71
N CYS A 19 -18.00 20.91 21.63
CA CYS A 19 -18.32 19.98 20.56
C CYS A 19 -19.77 19.51 20.74
N ARG A 20 -20.51 19.46 19.64
CA ARG A 20 -21.90 19.02 19.67
C ARG A 20 -21.95 17.52 19.42
N VAL A 21 -22.66 16.80 20.29
CA VAL A 21 -22.84 15.35 20.15
C VAL A 21 -23.66 14.95 18.93
N ASP A 22 -24.44 15.88 18.38
CA ASP A 22 -25.30 15.67 17.20
C ASP A 22 -24.62 16.01 15.87
N ASP A 23 -23.37 16.50 15.88
CA ASP A 23 -22.63 16.88 14.67
C ASP A 23 -21.22 16.25 14.64
N PRO A 24 -20.97 15.25 13.77
CA PRO A 24 -19.68 14.57 13.65
C PRO A 24 -18.55 15.47 13.13
N LEU A 25 -18.84 16.68 12.63
CA LEU A 25 -17.85 17.68 12.21
C LEU A 25 -17.59 18.75 13.28
N SER A 26 -18.16 18.60 14.47
CA SER A 26 -17.97 19.53 15.60
C SER A 26 -16.52 19.67 16.07
N CYS A 27 -15.69 18.66 15.82
CA CYS A 27 -14.27 18.65 16.18
C CYS A 27 -13.38 18.74 14.95
N SER A 28 -12.17 19.27 15.14
CA SER A 28 -11.25 19.51 14.03
C SER A 28 -10.72 18.19 13.49
N GLN A 29 -11.21 17.81 12.30
CA GLN A 29 -10.73 16.62 11.60
C GLN A 29 -9.23 16.72 11.29
N ALA A 30 -8.72 17.93 11.01
CA ALA A 30 -7.28 18.18 10.81
C ALA A 30 -6.42 17.94 12.07
N LYS A 31 -7.03 17.93 13.26
CA LYS A 31 -6.37 17.65 14.54
C LYS A 31 -6.63 16.25 15.08
N HIS A 32 -7.48 15.46 14.40
CA HIS A 32 -7.92 14.13 14.85
C HIS A 32 -8.51 14.13 16.27
N GLU A 33 -9.27 15.17 16.58
CA GLU A 33 -9.96 15.28 17.86
C GLU A 33 -11.32 14.60 17.82
N VAL A 34 -11.73 14.08 18.98
CA VAL A 34 -13.04 13.48 19.20
C VAL A 34 -13.79 14.27 20.26
N CYS A 35 -15.13 14.27 20.17
CA CYS A 35 -15.98 14.91 21.17
C CYS A 35 -16.11 13.99 22.39
N VAL A 36 -15.62 14.42 23.55
CA VAL A 36 -15.66 13.65 24.81
C VAL A 36 -16.42 14.41 25.89
N PHE A 37 -17.11 13.67 26.76
CA PHE A 37 -17.74 14.22 27.96
C PHE A 37 -16.75 14.17 29.13
N ALA A 38 -16.32 15.33 29.62
CA ALA A 38 -15.39 15.44 30.73
C ALA A 38 -15.78 16.61 31.64
N ASN A 39 -15.74 16.39 32.96
CA ASN A 39 -16.06 17.40 33.98
C ASN A 39 -17.43 18.09 33.76
N GLY A 40 -18.44 17.36 33.28
CA GLY A 40 -19.79 17.91 33.07
C GLY A 40 -20.01 18.64 31.74
N GLN A 41 -19.01 18.68 30.84
CA GLN A 41 -19.10 19.38 29.55
C GLN A 41 -18.55 18.53 28.39
N TYR A 42 -19.10 18.73 27.19
CA TYR A 42 -18.55 18.20 25.94
C TYR A 42 -17.43 19.10 25.41
N ARG A 43 -16.27 18.50 25.09
CA ARG A 43 -15.11 19.18 24.52
C ARG A 43 -14.35 18.30 23.52
N CYS A 44 -13.67 18.92 22.55
CA CYS A 44 -12.81 18.21 21.60
C CYS A 44 -11.47 17.85 22.28
N GLU A 45 -11.19 16.56 22.40
CA GLU A 45 -9.92 16.06 22.94
C GLU A 45 -9.31 15.00 22.04
N CYS A 46 -8.05 14.68 22.30
CA CYS A 46 -7.45 13.52 21.68
C CYS A 46 -8.13 12.23 22.16
N PRO A 47 -8.22 11.23 21.28
CA PRO A 47 -8.71 9.92 21.68
C PRO A 47 -7.97 9.42 22.94
N THR A 48 -8.67 8.71 23.81
CA THR A 48 -8.10 8.20 25.06
C THR A 48 -6.81 7.42 24.80
N GLY A 49 -5.73 7.78 25.50
CA GLY A 49 -4.41 7.15 25.32
C GLY A 49 -3.55 7.77 24.22
N VAL A 50 -4.07 8.78 23.51
CA VAL A 50 -3.32 9.54 22.50
C VAL A 50 -2.86 10.88 23.08
N ASN A 51 -1.55 11.11 23.03
CA ASN A 51 -0.98 12.39 23.48
C ASN A 51 -1.30 13.49 22.48
N ARG A 52 -1.31 14.74 22.95
CA ARG A 52 -1.48 15.91 22.08
C ARG A 52 -0.10 16.46 21.69
N LEU A 53 0.12 16.68 20.40
CA LEU A 53 1.30 17.34 19.83
C LEU A 53 1.31 18.84 20.19
N ALA A 54 2.47 19.49 20.10
CA ALA A 54 2.63 20.91 20.40
C ALA A 54 1.82 21.85 19.47
N ASP A 55 1.50 21.40 18.25
CA ASP A 55 0.64 22.09 17.29
C ASP A 55 -0.86 21.85 17.52
N GLY A 56 -1.20 21.08 18.57
CA GLY A 56 -2.56 20.78 18.98
C GLY A 56 -3.20 19.58 18.28
N ARG A 57 -2.50 18.87 17.38
CA ARG A 57 -3.01 17.61 16.78
C ARG A 57 -2.80 16.41 17.71
N CYS A 58 -3.56 15.35 17.51
CA CYS A 58 -3.38 14.12 18.27
C CYS A 58 -2.25 13.25 17.70
N LEU A 59 -1.41 12.72 18.58
CA LEU A 59 -0.18 11.98 18.27
C LEU A 59 -0.51 10.65 17.58
N SER A 60 0.10 10.38 16.43
CA SER A 60 0.08 9.04 15.81
C SER A 60 1.03 8.11 16.58
N VAL A 61 0.64 6.85 16.78
CA VAL A 61 1.52 5.83 17.36
C VAL A 61 2.46 5.34 16.27
N ASP A 62 3.77 5.53 16.45
CA ASP A 62 4.76 5.00 15.52
C ASP A 62 4.90 3.48 15.67
N GLU A 63 4.20 2.72 14.85
CA GLU A 63 4.32 1.25 14.86
C GLU A 63 5.66 0.76 14.29
N CYS A 64 6.39 1.60 13.59
CA CYS A 64 7.72 1.28 13.06
C CYS A 64 8.82 1.37 14.12
N ALA A 65 8.62 2.17 15.17
CA ALA A 65 9.54 2.27 16.30
C ALA A 65 9.69 0.95 17.08
N ARG A 66 8.72 0.04 16.98
CA ARG A 66 8.76 -1.26 17.68
C ARG A 66 8.36 -2.39 16.73
N PRO A 67 9.23 -3.39 16.48
CA PRO A 67 8.92 -4.53 15.61
C PRO A 67 7.67 -5.32 16.01
N SER A 68 7.26 -5.26 17.29
CA SER A 68 6.05 -5.92 17.79
C SER A 68 4.75 -5.20 17.42
N LEU A 69 4.82 -3.94 16.96
CA LEU A 69 3.65 -3.13 16.62
C LEU A 69 3.35 -3.16 15.11
N ASN A 70 4.26 -3.68 14.29
CA ASN A 70 4.07 -3.85 12.87
C ASN A 70 4.28 -5.31 12.44
N ASN A 71 3.78 -5.66 11.26
CA ASN A 71 3.99 -6.97 10.64
C ASN A 71 4.64 -6.85 9.26
N CYS A 72 5.50 -5.85 9.05
CA CYS A 72 6.28 -5.76 7.82
C CYS A 72 7.15 -7.01 7.62
N HIS A 73 7.38 -7.41 6.37
CA HIS A 73 8.37 -8.43 6.08
C HIS A 73 9.76 -7.98 6.56
N LYS A 74 10.63 -8.91 6.97
CA LYS A 74 12.02 -8.58 7.40
C LYS A 74 12.83 -7.84 6.31
N ASP A 75 12.48 -8.12 5.05
CA ASP A 75 13.06 -7.51 3.85
C ASP A 75 12.22 -6.33 3.32
N ALA A 76 11.36 -5.76 4.17
CA ALA A 76 10.63 -4.52 3.92
C ALA A 76 11.09 -3.41 4.86
N ASN A 77 10.89 -2.17 4.42
CA ASN A 77 10.94 -0.98 5.24
C ASN A 77 9.55 -0.71 5.81
N CYS A 78 9.47 -0.48 7.11
CA CYS A 78 8.27 0.05 7.76
C CYS A 78 8.25 1.57 7.57
N ILE A 79 7.10 2.12 7.20
CA ILE A 79 6.88 3.55 7.00
C ILE A 79 5.69 3.94 7.87
N ASP A 80 5.97 4.69 8.93
CA ASP A 80 4.95 5.25 9.80
C ASP A 80 4.11 6.27 9.01
N LYS A 81 2.81 6.28 9.27
CA LYS A 81 1.86 7.18 8.63
C LYS A 81 1.14 7.99 9.71
N GLN A 82 0.49 9.04 9.24
CA GLN A 82 -0.41 9.82 10.07
C GLN A 82 -1.58 8.97 10.60
N GLU A 83 -1.98 7.94 9.87
CA GLU A 83 -2.90 6.89 10.31
C GLU A 83 -2.23 5.51 10.12
N GLY A 84 -1.79 4.93 11.24
CA GLY A 84 -1.11 3.64 11.29
C GLY A 84 0.22 3.63 10.53
N TYR A 85 0.53 2.52 9.85
CA TYR A 85 1.77 2.34 9.11
C TYR A 85 1.55 1.60 7.79
N THR A 86 2.54 1.67 6.92
CA THR A 86 2.63 0.84 5.72
C THR A 86 3.99 0.17 5.62
N CYS A 87 4.12 -0.82 4.73
CA CYS A 87 5.39 -1.49 4.50
C CYS A 87 5.70 -1.47 3.00
N GLN A 88 6.98 -1.38 2.69
CA GLN A 88 7.47 -1.40 1.32
C GLN A 88 8.68 -2.33 1.22
N CYS A 89 8.67 -3.28 0.28
CA CYS A 89 9.84 -4.15 0.08
C CYS A 89 11.10 -3.32 -0.20
N LYS A 90 12.22 -3.76 0.37
CA LYS A 90 13.53 -3.13 0.16
C LYS A 90 13.92 -3.19 -1.32
N PRO A 91 14.78 -2.27 -1.81
CA PRO A 91 15.31 -2.35 -3.17
C PRO A 91 15.92 -3.74 -3.45
N GLY A 92 15.62 -4.29 -4.63
CA GLY A 92 16.01 -5.66 -4.98
C GLY A 92 15.09 -6.75 -4.42
N PHE A 93 13.90 -6.39 -3.91
CA PHE A 93 12.85 -7.34 -3.52
C PHE A 93 11.51 -6.95 -4.16
N ALA A 94 10.81 -7.93 -4.72
CA ALA A 94 9.47 -7.79 -5.25
C ALA A 94 8.43 -8.11 -4.16
N ASP A 95 7.38 -7.29 -4.12
CA ASP A 95 6.21 -7.54 -3.27
C ASP A 95 5.30 -8.58 -3.91
N ILE A 96 5.20 -9.75 -3.27
CA ILE A 96 4.35 -10.86 -3.70
C ILE A 96 3.21 -11.11 -2.70
N SER A 97 2.91 -10.13 -1.86
CA SER A 97 1.76 -10.17 -0.94
C SER A 97 0.46 -10.40 -1.72
N THR A 98 -0.48 -11.14 -1.14
CA THR A 98 -1.79 -11.42 -1.77
C THR A 98 -2.64 -10.17 -1.92
N ASP A 99 -2.51 -9.22 -0.99
CA ASP A 99 -3.17 -7.91 -1.00
C ASP A 99 -2.11 -6.79 -1.02
N ARG A 100 -1.57 -6.51 -2.21
CA ARG A 100 -0.53 -5.47 -2.41
C ARG A 100 -1.08 -4.05 -2.23
N VAL A 101 -2.40 -3.87 -2.30
CA VAL A 101 -3.04 -2.54 -2.23
C VAL A 101 -3.20 -2.11 -0.77
N ASN A 102 -3.78 -2.96 0.07
CA ASN A 102 -4.05 -2.61 1.46
C ASN A 102 -2.94 -3.08 2.41
N LYS A 103 -2.21 -4.13 2.04
CA LYS A 103 -1.15 -4.74 2.88
C LYS A 103 0.13 -4.98 2.07
N PRO A 104 0.72 -3.91 1.48
CA PRO A 104 1.99 -4.04 0.77
C PRO A 104 3.12 -4.48 1.72
N GLY A 105 4.17 -5.06 1.16
CA GLY A 105 5.43 -5.35 1.87
C GLY A 105 5.32 -6.39 2.98
N ARG A 106 4.29 -7.26 2.96
CA ARG A 106 4.12 -8.37 3.92
C ARG A 106 4.87 -9.63 3.50
N ILE A 107 5.06 -9.80 2.19
CA ILE A 107 5.86 -10.88 1.62
C ILE A 107 6.77 -10.27 0.55
N CYS A 108 8.07 -10.22 0.85
CA CYS A 108 9.06 -9.70 -0.07
C CYS A 108 9.98 -10.82 -0.53
N ARG A 109 10.10 -11.01 -1.85
CA ARG A 109 10.99 -12.00 -2.45
C ARG A 109 12.13 -11.29 -3.17
N LYS A 110 13.37 -11.74 -2.94
CA LYS A 110 14.54 -11.18 -3.61
C LYS A 110 14.36 -11.27 -5.13
N THR A 111 14.53 -10.16 -5.83
CA THR A 111 14.58 -10.15 -7.30
C THR A 111 15.95 -10.67 -7.71
N SER A 112 15.98 -11.78 -8.43
CA SER A 112 17.17 -12.32 -9.08
C SER A 112 16.95 -12.21 -10.58
N ASN A 113 17.99 -11.83 -11.32
CA ASN A 113 17.93 -11.95 -12.76
C ASN A 113 18.26 -13.40 -13.14
N GLU A 114 17.24 -14.26 -13.23
CA GLU A 114 17.46 -15.67 -13.53
C GLU A 114 18.06 -15.84 -14.94
N CYS A 115 17.77 -14.92 -15.86
CA CYS A 115 18.31 -14.92 -17.22
C CYS A 115 19.83 -14.69 -17.28
N SER A 116 20.41 -14.03 -16.29
CA SER A 116 21.86 -13.78 -16.19
C SER A 116 22.60 -14.95 -15.53
N GLN A 117 21.90 -15.80 -14.78
CA GLN A 117 22.44 -16.97 -14.09
C GLN A 117 21.64 -18.23 -14.45
N LYS A 118 21.54 -18.52 -15.75
CA LYS A 118 20.65 -19.56 -16.30
C LYS A 118 20.83 -20.93 -15.67
N GLN A 119 22.07 -21.33 -15.37
CA GLN A 119 22.38 -22.64 -14.77
C GLN A 119 21.96 -22.69 -13.30
N THR A 120 22.20 -21.62 -12.55
CA THR A 120 21.87 -21.55 -11.12
C THR A 120 20.37 -21.60 -10.86
N TYR A 121 19.58 -20.99 -11.75
CA TYR A 121 18.12 -20.89 -11.62
C TYR A 121 17.34 -21.83 -12.55
N GLY A 122 18.02 -22.72 -13.27
CA GLY A 122 17.39 -23.72 -14.12
C GLY A 122 16.56 -23.13 -15.27
N VAL A 123 17.03 -22.04 -15.88
CA VAL A 123 16.33 -21.40 -17.02
C VAL A 123 16.32 -22.34 -18.23
N ASP A 124 15.16 -22.95 -18.47
CA ASP A 124 14.90 -23.95 -19.51
C ASP A 124 14.21 -23.34 -20.77
N CYS A 125 14.55 -22.11 -21.16
CA CYS A 125 13.94 -21.51 -22.35
C CYS A 125 14.33 -22.30 -23.62
N ASP A 126 13.43 -22.41 -24.60
CA ASP A 126 13.76 -22.99 -25.92
C ASP A 126 14.94 -22.24 -26.56
N PRO A 127 15.84 -22.88 -27.31
CA PRO A 127 16.94 -22.19 -28.00
C PRO A 127 16.50 -21.01 -28.89
N ASN A 128 15.27 -21.03 -29.41
CA ASN A 128 14.65 -19.95 -30.20
C ASN A 128 13.80 -19.00 -29.34
N ALA A 129 14.14 -18.89 -28.05
CA ALA A 129 13.50 -18.03 -27.08
C ALA A 129 14.50 -17.04 -26.46
N ALA A 130 14.03 -15.82 -26.26
CA ALA A 130 14.69 -14.90 -25.33
C ALA A 130 14.17 -15.16 -23.90
N CYS A 131 15.08 -15.28 -22.94
CA CYS A 131 14.74 -15.20 -21.52
C CYS A 131 14.53 -13.73 -21.16
N VAL A 132 13.41 -13.42 -20.54
CA VAL A 132 13.06 -12.09 -20.05
C VAL A 132 12.88 -12.17 -18.54
N ASP A 133 13.71 -11.42 -17.82
CA ASP A 133 13.64 -11.29 -16.38
C ASP A 133 12.39 -10.48 -15.99
N THR A 134 11.72 -10.89 -14.92
CA THR A 134 10.49 -10.26 -14.43
C THR A 134 10.55 -10.11 -12.90
N PRO A 135 9.79 -9.18 -12.31
CA PRO A 135 9.71 -9.10 -10.84
C PRO A 135 9.22 -10.38 -10.17
N GLU A 136 8.55 -11.27 -10.92
CA GLU A 136 7.97 -12.51 -10.41
C GLU A 136 8.82 -13.76 -10.75
N GLY A 137 10.01 -13.60 -11.32
CA GLY A 137 10.89 -14.67 -11.81
C GLY A 137 11.28 -14.39 -13.27
N PHE A 138 11.16 -15.36 -14.18
CA PHE A 138 11.47 -15.14 -15.60
C PHE A 138 10.43 -15.75 -16.54
N GLN A 139 10.38 -15.23 -17.76
CA GLN A 139 9.53 -15.72 -18.84
C GLN A 139 10.35 -15.96 -20.11
N CYS A 140 9.91 -16.89 -20.96
CA CYS A 140 10.56 -17.18 -22.24
C CYS A 140 9.71 -16.64 -23.39
N VAL A 141 10.22 -15.65 -24.12
CA VAL A 141 9.51 -15.00 -25.22
C VAL A 141 10.00 -15.54 -26.56
N CYS A 142 9.09 -15.79 -27.51
CA CYS A 142 9.41 -16.22 -28.88
C CYS A 142 10.22 -15.17 -29.63
N GLN A 143 11.32 -15.62 -30.21
CA GLN A 143 12.02 -14.82 -31.21
C GLN A 143 11.11 -14.64 -32.44
N PRO A 144 11.24 -13.53 -33.19
CA PRO A 144 10.47 -13.31 -34.41
C PRO A 144 10.56 -14.51 -35.37
N GLY A 145 9.43 -14.89 -35.96
CA GLY A 145 9.34 -16.03 -36.89
C GLY A 145 9.14 -17.40 -36.22
N PHE A 146 9.08 -17.47 -34.89
CA PHE A 146 8.79 -18.70 -34.14
C PHE A 146 7.48 -18.56 -33.36
N ALA A 147 6.67 -19.61 -33.35
CA ALA A 147 5.50 -19.69 -32.46
C ALA A 147 5.71 -20.78 -31.42
N ASP A 148 5.11 -20.57 -30.26
CA ASP A 148 5.10 -21.54 -29.18
C ASP A 148 4.20 -22.72 -29.56
N VAL A 149 4.75 -23.93 -29.46
CA VAL A 149 4.03 -25.19 -29.70
C VAL A 149 4.09 -26.09 -28.46
N SER A 150 4.36 -25.52 -27.29
CA SER A 150 4.28 -26.20 -26.00
C SER A 150 2.88 -26.78 -25.84
N SER A 151 2.75 -28.08 -26.14
CA SER A 151 1.47 -28.79 -26.32
C SER A 151 0.77 -29.14 -25.01
N SER A 152 0.97 -28.35 -23.96
CA SER A 152 0.39 -28.61 -22.65
C SER A 152 0.13 -27.28 -21.97
N VAL A 153 -1.14 -27.04 -21.60
CA VAL A 153 -1.58 -25.91 -20.75
C VAL A 153 -0.75 -25.84 -19.44
N SER A 154 -0.09 -26.94 -19.06
CA SER A 154 0.78 -27.10 -17.89
C SER A 154 2.24 -26.66 -18.09
N LYS A 155 2.69 -26.33 -19.30
CA LYS A 155 4.04 -25.80 -19.54
C LYS A 155 3.93 -24.29 -19.76
N MET A 156 4.70 -23.52 -18.99
CA MET A 156 4.78 -22.07 -19.18
C MET A 156 5.21 -21.76 -20.63
N PRO A 157 4.73 -20.65 -21.23
CA PRO A 157 5.04 -20.33 -22.61
C PRO A 157 6.55 -20.26 -22.93
N GLY A 158 6.90 -20.59 -24.16
CA GLY A 158 8.23 -20.40 -24.74
C GLY A 158 9.25 -21.51 -24.48
N ARG A 159 8.81 -22.70 -24.06
CA ARG A 159 9.65 -23.89 -23.75
C ARG A 159 9.77 -24.89 -24.91
N LYS A 160 8.92 -24.76 -25.93
CA LYS A 160 9.00 -25.56 -27.17
C LYS A 160 8.51 -24.74 -28.35
N LYS A 161 9.34 -24.50 -29.36
CA LYS A 161 8.99 -23.61 -30.48
C LYS A 161 9.07 -24.30 -31.84
N ARG A 162 8.29 -23.76 -32.79
CA ARG A 162 8.34 -24.15 -34.20
C ARG A 162 8.47 -22.90 -35.07
N SER A 163 9.37 -22.94 -36.05
CA SER A 163 9.47 -21.88 -37.05
C SER A 163 8.20 -21.84 -37.91
N HIS A 164 7.65 -20.64 -38.09
CA HIS A 164 6.54 -20.34 -38.99
C HIS A 164 7.03 -19.49 -40.18
N VAL A 165 8.34 -19.28 -40.28
CA VAL A 165 8.93 -18.68 -41.47
C VAL A 165 8.74 -19.66 -42.61
N ILE A 166 7.92 -19.27 -43.59
CA ILE A 166 7.77 -19.98 -44.85
C ILE A 166 9.18 -20.06 -45.46
N LYS A 167 9.76 -21.27 -45.51
CA LYS A 167 11.00 -21.49 -46.26
C LYS A 167 10.70 -21.17 -47.72
N ILE A 168 11.12 -20.00 -48.20
CA ILE A 168 11.26 -19.78 -49.64
C ILE A 168 12.50 -20.60 -50.03
N ALA A 169 12.25 -21.77 -50.61
CA ALA A 169 13.30 -22.57 -51.23
C ALA A 169 13.73 -21.83 -52.51
N PHE A 170 14.99 -21.44 -52.56
CA PHE A 170 15.67 -21.06 -53.80
C PHE A 170 16.41 -22.28 -54.34
#